data_AF-A0A7Y5E0Q9-F1
#
_entry.id   AF-A0A7Y5E0Q9-F1
#
_cell.length_a   1.000
_cell.length_b   1.000
_cell.length_c   1.000
_cell.angle_alpha   90.00
_cell.angle_beta   90.00
_cell.angle_gamma   90.00
#
_symmetry.space_group_name_H-M   'P 1'
#
loop_
_entity.id
_entity.type
_entity.pdbx_description
1 polymer ?
#
loop_
_entity_poly.entity_id
_entity_poly.type
_entity_poly.pdbx_seq_one_letter_code
_entity_poly.pdbx_strand_id
1 'polypeptide(L)'
;MNKPPGLRAPGPFLAEQLKSKDPYELSHGHAIFTPPTGQRGGRANLEGGRVLGTDPDVASAGIDVGFSAAPDALRAPDISVGNVKDEPGWAKTAPPLAVEYADVGQDEASLAEKLSELFAAGTRYIWVVRLAKTPRHVEVHEVGKAMRLLHAGEQLTAPGVLRNPVPVEAMWDRDAANAATLRNLLNREGYESLAAVREESREQGIEQGIERGEARGVAQSLLDACEARGWEVEAAQRSMVLSCSDLTQLRTWLRRAVTAGSLAAVFVP
;
A
#
# COMPACT_ATOMS: atom_id res chain seq x y z
N MET A 1 20.16 -34.09 -18.14
CA MET A 1 19.27 -33.84 -17.00
C MET A 1 17.87 -34.24 -17.43
N ASN A 2 17.27 -35.21 -16.75
CA ASN A 2 15.97 -35.78 -17.13
C ASN A 2 14.85 -34.75 -16.93
N LYS A 3 14.12 -34.44 -17.99
CA LYS A 3 12.92 -33.58 -17.94
C LYS A 3 11.85 -34.21 -17.01
N PRO A 4 11.12 -33.41 -16.21
CA PRO A 4 10.05 -33.90 -15.35
C PRO A 4 8.88 -34.50 -16.17
N PRO A 5 8.00 -35.34 -15.58
CA PRO A 5 7.15 -36.27 -16.32
C PRO A 5 5.89 -35.71 -17.00
N GLY A 6 5.56 -34.42 -16.87
CA GLY A 6 4.36 -33.84 -17.48
C GLY A 6 4.67 -33.27 -18.87
N LEU A 7 3.88 -33.66 -19.89
CA LEU A 7 3.93 -33.17 -21.29
C LEU A 7 5.19 -33.61 -22.09
N ARG A 8 5.20 -34.88 -22.54
CA ARG A 8 6.29 -35.48 -23.36
C ARG A 8 6.13 -35.32 -24.88
N ALA A 9 5.07 -34.69 -25.37
CA ALA A 9 4.77 -34.50 -26.79
C ALA A 9 4.60 -32.99 -27.09
N PRO A 10 4.82 -32.51 -28.33
CA PRO A 10 4.84 -31.07 -28.62
C PRO A 10 3.48 -30.36 -28.53
N GLY A 11 2.40 -31.08 -28.20
CA GLY A 11 1.03 -30.56 -28.20
C GLY A 11 0.22 -31.09 -29.39
N PRO A 12 -0.96 -30.50 -29.68
CA PRO A 12 -1.53 -29.37 -28.96
C PRO A 12 -2.15 -29.78 -27.61
N PHE A 13 -1.97 -28.94 -26.59
CA PHE A 13 -2.58 -29.04 -25.28
C PHE A 13 -3.63 -27.93 -25.08
N LEU A 14 -4.58 -28.18 -24.19
CA LEU A 14 -5.55 -27.19 -23.73
C LEU A 14 -5.20 -26.73 -22.32
N ALA A 15 -5.50 -25.47 -21.99
CA ALA A 15 -5.25 -24.90 -20.67
C ALA A 15 -5.97 -25.66 -19.54
N GLU A 16 -7.12 -26.28 -19.82
CA GLU A 16 -7.84 -27.12 -18.86
C GLU A 16 -7.12 -28.44 -18.52
N GLN A 17 -6.16 -28.86 -19.34
CA GLN A 17 -5.34 -30.05 -19.08
C GLN A 17 -4.19 -29.76 -18.12
N LEU A 18 -3.84 -28.48 -17.94
CA LEU A 18 -2.84 -28.03 -16.97
C LEU A 18 -3.51 -27.78 -15.62
N LYS A 19 -2.75 -28.05 -14.56
CA LYS A 19 -3.15 -27.79 -13.18
C LYS A 19 -2.34 -26.64 -12.62
N SER A 20 -2.91 -25.97 -11.61
CA SER A 20 -2.15 -25.00 -10.81
C SER A 20 -0.86 -25.64 -10.30
N LYS A 21 0.27 -24.95 -10.48
CA LYS A 21 1.65 -25.38 -10.18
C LYS A 21 2.30 -26.35 -11.16
N ASP A 22 1.64 -26.72 -12.26
CA ASP A 22 2.38 -27.31 -13.38
C ASP A 22 3.38 -26.26 -13.91
N PRO A 23 4.65 -26.63 -14.18
CA PRO A 23 5.71 -25.70 -14.59
C PRO A 23 5.63 -25.40 -16.09
N TYR A 24 4.43 -25.10 -16.58
CA TYR A 24 4.15 -24.89 -17.99
C TYR A 24 3.20 -23.73 -18.24
N GLU A 25 3.57 -22.90 -19.20
CA GLU A 25 2.65 -22.03 -19.94
C GLU A 25 2.27 -22.71 -21.28
N LEU A 26 1.27 -22.19 -21.99
CA LEU A 26 0.86 -22.66 -23.32
C LEU A 26 0.83 -21.52 -24.34
N SER A 27 1.58 -21.68 -25.44
CA SER A 27 1.49 -20.84 -26.66
C SER A 27 0.88 -21.67 -27.79
N HIS A 28 -0.31 -21.32 -28.26
CA HIS A 28 -0.95 -21.99 -29.41
C HIS A 28 -0.96 -23.53 -29.26
N GLY A 29 -1.27 -24.02 -28.06
CA GLY A 29 -1.28 -25.43 -27.68
C GLY A 29 0.09 -26.05 -27.41
N HIS A 30 1.19 -25.32 -27.55
CA HIS A 30 2.55 -25.81 -27.30
C HIS A 30 2.98 -25.45 -25.87
N ALA A 31 3.48 -26.45 -25.14
CA ALA A 31 3.92 -26.27 -23.77
C ALA A 31 5.27 -25.56 -23.70
N ILE A 32 5.33 -24.48 -22.91
CA ILE A 32 6.54 -23.72 -22.60
C ILE A 32 6.93 -24.04 -21.17
N PHE A 33 8.10 -24.67 -20.99
CA PHE A 33 8.61 -24.99 -19.65
C PHE A 33 9.02 -23.72 -18.91
N THR A 34 8.48 -23.50 -17.70
CA THR A 34 8.81 -22.37 -16.83
C THR A 34 9.77 -22.84 -15.73
N PRO A 35 11.08 -22.56 -15.85
CA PRO A 35 12.05 -22.94 -14.83
C PRO A 35 11.86 -22.11 -13.56
N PRO A 36 12.30 -22.61 -12.38
CA PRO A 36 12.30 -21.83 -11.16
C PRO A 36 13.07 -20.51 -11.26
N THR A 37 12.57 -19.48 -10.59
CA THR A 37 13.17 -18.14 -10.56
C THR A 37 14.43 -18.08 -9.67
N GLY A 38 15.48 -17.41 -10.15
CA GLY A 38 16.71 -17.17 -9.39
C GLY A 38 16.55 -16.14 -8.26
N GLN A 39 17.57 -16.03 -7.38
CA GLN A 39 17.52 -15.20 -6.17
C GLN A 39 17.14 -13.74 -6.42
N ARG A 40 17.75 -13.10 -7.45
CA ARG A 40 17.46 -11.69 -7.79
C ARG A 40 16.04 -11.51 -8.27
N GLY A 41 15.58 -12.36 -9.20
CA GLY A 41 14.22 -12.34 -9.72
C GLY A 41 13.19 -12.55 -8.61
N GLY A 42 13.35 -13.59 -7.79
CA GLY A 42 12.41 -13.89 -6.70
C GLY A 42 12.30 -12.76 -5.67
N ARG A 43 13.44 -12.16 -5.29
CA ARG A 43 13.43 -10.98 -4.40
C ARG A 43 12.75 -9.78 -5.07
N ALA A 44 13.12 -9.47 -6.31
CA ALA A 44 12.57 -8.31 -7.02
C ALA A 44 11.06 -8.45 -7.25
N ASN A 45 10.58 -9.66 -7.61
CA ASN A 45 9.17 -9.98 -7.78
C ASN A 45 8.37 -9.72 -6.48
N LEU A 46 8.89 -10.15 -5.32
CA LEU A 46 8.28 -9.84 -4.02
C LEU A 46 8.14 -8.33 -3.79
N GLU A 47 9.19 -7.55 -4.07
CA GLU A 47 9.16 -6.10 -3.86
C GLU A 47 8.18 -5.41 -4.80
N GLY A 48 8.23 -5.70 -6.11
CA GLY A 48 7.33 -5.14 -7.10
C GLY A 48 5.87 -5.51 -6.84
N GLY A 49 5.60 -6.77 -6.51
CA GLY A 49 4.25 -7.26 -6.20
C GLY A 49 3.63 -6.53 -5.02
N ARG A 50 4.41 -6.27 -3.97
CA ARG A 50 3.97 -5.50 -2.80
C ARG A 50 3.67 -4.03 -3.13
N VAL A 51 4.55 -3.38 -3.89
CA VAL A 51 4.36 -1.97 -4.27
C VAL A 51 3.10 -1.82 -5.11
N LEU A 52 2.92 -2.67 -6.12
CA LEU A 52 1.79 -2.61 -7.04
C LEU A 52 0.48 -3.04 -6.37
N GLY A 53 0.50 -4.11 -5.58
CA GLY A 53 -0.70 -4.63 -4.92
C GLY A 53 -1.24 -3.74 -3.81
N THR A 54 -0.46 -2.79 -3.31
CA THR A 54 -0.91 -1.83 -2.29
C THR A 54 -1.39 -0.50 -2.87
N ASP A 55 -1.21 -0.26 -4.18
CA ASP A 55 -1.65 0.98 -4.81
C ASP A 55 -3.15 1.24 -4.53
N PRO A 56 -3.56 2.49 -4.24
CA PRO A 56 -4.92 2.78 -3.83
C PRO A 56 -6.00 2.45 -4.88
N ASP A 57 -5.69 2.53 -6.18
CA ASP A 57 -6.64 2.20 -7.25
C ASP A 57 -6.61 0.71 -7.61
N VAL A 58 -5.67 -0.06 -7.03
CA VAL A 58 -5.56 -1.51 -7.26
C VAL A 58 -6.45 -2.26 -6.28
N ALA A 59 -7.53 -2.83 -6.81
CA ALA A 59 -8.43 -3.70 -6.05
C ALA A 59 -7.82 -5.08 -5.79
N SER A 60 -7.02 -5.60 -6.72
CA SER A 60 -6.45 -6.94 -6.67
C SER A 60 -5.18 -7.04 -7.50
N ALA A 61 -4.19 -7.78 -7.02
CA ALA A 61 -3.02 -8.19 -7.77
C ALA A 61 -2.64 -9.63 -7.39
N GLY A 62 -1.86 -10.30 -8.21
CA GLY A 62 -1.39 -11.65 -7.94
C GLY A 62 -0.06 -11.96 -8.60
N ILE A 63 0.61 -12.98 -8.08
CA ILE A 63 1.89 -13.48 -8.55
C ILE A 63 1.65 -14.78 -9.30
N ASP A 64 2.30 -14.95 -10.46
CA ASP A 64 2.21 -16.14 -11.29
C ASP A 64 0.75 -16.55 -11.61
N VAL A 65 -0.14 -15.57 -11.77
CA VAL A 65 -1.55 -15.81 -12.04
C VAL A 65 -1.71 -16.20 -13.51
N GLY A 66 -1.97 -17.49 -13.74
CA GLY A 66 -2.31 -17.99 -15.06
C GLY A 66 -3.66 -17.45 -15.55
N PHE A 67 -3.66 -16.86 -16.74
CA PHE A 67 -4.89 -16.52 -17.47
C PHE A 67 -4.93 -17.25 -18.81
N SER A 68 -6.13 -17.65 -19.22
CA SER A 68 -6.38 -18.35 -20.47
C SER A 68 -7.41 -17.56 -21.29
N ALA A 69 -6.91 -16.80 -22.27
CA ALA A 69 -7.73 -16.02 -23.19
C ALA A 69 -8.35 -16.88 -24.31
N ALA A 70 -7.76 -18.05 -24.57
CA ALA A 70 -8.24 -19.06 -25.52
C ALA A 70 -7.93 -20.47 -24.97
N PRO A 71 -8.68 -21.52 -25.37
CA PRO A 71 -8.48 -22.87 -24.84
C PRO A 71 -7.07 -23.42 -24.99
N ASP A 72 -6.32 -22.98 -26.00
CA ASP A 72 -4.96 -23.39 -26.34
C ASP A 72 -3.89 -22.39 -25.86
N ALA A 73 -4.28 -21.37 -25.09
CA ALA A 73 -3.38 -20.36 -24.55
C ALA A 73 -3.47 -20.28 -23.02
N LEU A 74 -2.31 -20.24 -22.37
CA LEU A 74 -2.16 -20.01 -20.94
C LEU A 74 -0.86 -19.22 -20.73
N ARG A 75 -0.97 -18.01 -20.18
CA ARG A 75 0.18 -17.18 -19.81
C ARG A 75 0.06 -16.75 -18.36
N ALA A 76 1.20 -16.63 -17.68
CA ALA A 76 1.27 -16.20 -16.28
C ALA A 76 2.36 -15.14 -16.15
N PRO A 77 2.00 -13.86 -16.12
CA PRO A 77 2.96 -12.82 -15.77
C PRO A 77 3.50 -13.00 -14.35
N ASP A 78 4.74 -12.59 -14.11
CA ASP A 78 5.34 -12.63 -12.77
C ASP A 78 4.49 -11.83 -11.78
N ILE A 79 3.98 -10.67 -12.21
CA ILE A 79 2.97 -9.88 -11.48
C ILE A 79 1.82 -9.53 -12.43
N SER A 80 0.61 -9.82 -11.97
CA SER A 80 -0.65 -9.41 -12.61
C SER A 80 -1.35 -8.38 -11.73
N VAL A 81 -1.61 -7.18 -12.27
CA VAL A 81 -2.32 -6.10 -11.56
C VAL A 81 -3.68 -5.90 -12.19
N GLY A 82 -4.74 -6.07 -11.40
CA GLY A 82 -6.14 -6.07 -11.84
C GLY A 82 -6.60 -7.42 -12.39
N ASN A 83 -7.92 -7.63 -12.45
CA ASN A 83 -8.56 -8.85 -12.95
C ASN A 83 -8.14 -10.16 -12.23
N VAL A 84 -7.61 -10.07 -11.00
CA VAL A 84 -7.26 -11.24 -10.17
C VAL A 84 -8.35 -11.45 -9.14
N LYS A 85 -9.05 -12.57 -9.20
CA LYS A 85 -10.15 -12.90 -8.30
C LYS A 85 -9.73 -13.95 -7.28
N ASP A 86 -10.41 -13.93 -6.14
CA ASP A 86 -10.30 -14.98 -5.12
C ASP A 86 -11.22 -16.17 -5.48
N GLU A 87 -10.87 -16.88 -6.56
CA GLU A 87 -11.62 -18.04 -7.05
C GLU A 87 -10.67 -19.09 -7.66
N PRO A 88 -11.02 -20.39 -7.64
CA PRO A 88 -10.18 -21.43 -8.23
C PRO A 88 -10.16 -21.37 -9.77
N GLY A 89 -9.05 -21.81 -10.36
CA GLY A 89 -8.88 -21.96 -11.81
C GLY A 89 -8.05 -20.84 -12.44
N TRP A 90 -8.08 -20.79 -13.78
CA TRP A 90 -7.37 -19.77 -14.56
C TRP A 90 -8.24 -18.53 -14.75
N ALA A 91 -7.63 -17.35 -14.62
CA ALA A 91 -8.29 -16.10 -14.99
C ALA A 91 -8.71 -16.13 -16.47
N LYS A 92 -9.84 -15.50 -16.79
CA LYS A 92 -10.39 -15.48 -18.16
C LYS A 92 -9.96 -14.28 -18.99
N THR A 93 -9.44 -13.26 -18.32
CA THR A 93 -9.03 -11.99 -18.92
C THR A 93 -7.60 -11.70 -18.52
N ALA A 94 -6.82 -11.16 -19.44
CA ALA A 94 -5.48 -10.68 -19.12
C ALA A 94 -5.54 -9.52 -18.10
N PRO A 95 -4.49 -9.35 -17.28
CA PRO A 95 -4.41 -8.20 -16.38
C PRO A 95 -4.19 -6.92 -17.19
N PRO A 96 -4.79 -5.77 -16.81
CA PRO A 96 -4.52 -4.50 -17.48
C PRO A 96 -3.06 -4.05 -17.38
N LEU A 97 -2.34 -4.42 -16.31
CA LEU A 97 -0.89 -4.24 -16.18
C LEU A 97 -0.24 -5.59 -15.83
N ALA A 98 0.71 -6.00 -16.66
CA ALA A 98 1.57 -7.17 -16.44
C ALA A 98 3.02 -6.75 -16.19
N VAL A 99 3.73 -7.49 -15.35
CA VAL A 99 5.18 -7.31 -15.13
C VAL A 99 5.90 -8.63 -15.40
N GLU A 100 7.04 -8.54 -16.08
CA GLU A 100 8.00 -9.63 -16.28
C GLU A 100 9.37 -9.21 -15.75
N TYR A 101 10.05 -10.11 -15.05
CA TYR A 101 11.42 -9.94 -14.59
C TYR A 101 12.38 -10.73 -15.48
N ALA A 102 13.23 -10.02 -16.21
CA ALA A 102 14.24 -10.63 -17.06
C ALA A 102 15.64 -10.50 -16.45
N ASP A 103 16.29 -11.64 -16.23
CA ASP A 103 17.66 -11.72 -15.72
C ASP A 103 18.58 -12.48 -16.70
N VAL A 104 19.78 -12.84 -16.25
CA VAL A 104 20.80 -13.51 -17.06
C VAL A 104 20.23 -14.81 -17.63
N GLY A 105 20.32 -14.96 -18.95
CA GLY A 105 19.82 -16.14 -19.66
C GLY A 105 18.37 -16.02 -20.12
N GLN A 106 17.74 -14.85 -20.00
CA GLN A 106 16.43 -14.59 -20.61
C GLN A 106 16.44 -14.92 -22.10
N ASP A 107 15.48 -15.74 -22.54
CA ASP A 107 15.16 -15.90 -23.94
C ASP A 107 14.32 -14.70 -24.40
N GLU A 108 14.94 -13.82 -25.19
CA GLU A 108 14.31 -12.60 -25.69
C GLU A 108 13.25 -12.87 -26.75
N ALA A 109 13.37 -13.95 -27.53
CA ALA A 109 12.38 -14.30 -28.55
C ALA A 109 11.10 -14.82 -27.90
N SER A 110 11.24 -15.74 -26.95
CA SER A 110 10.11 -16.25 -26.15
C SER A 110 9.44 -15.12 -25.35
N LEU A 111 10.22 -14.19 -24.78
CA LEU A 111 9.69 -13.01 -24.09
C LEU A 111 8.90 -12.10 -25.04
N ALA A 112 9.44 -11.80 -26.23
CA ALA A 112 8.75 -10.98 -27.22
C ALA A 112 7.42 -11.60 -27.67
N GLU A 113 7.37 -12.92 -27.84
CA GLU A 113 6.14 -13.67 -28.14
C GLU A 113 5.13 -13.53 -26.99
N LYS A 114 5.55 -13.72 -25.73
CA LYS A 114 4.70 -13.54 -24.55
C LYS A 114 4.12 -12.12 -24.47
N LEU A 115 4.93 -11.09 -24.72
CA LEU A 115 4.46 -9.70 -24.75
C LEU A 115 3.40 -9.48 -25.82
N SER A 116 3.61 -10.02 -27.02
CA SER A 116 2.64 -9.94 -28.12
C SER A 116 1.30 -10.59 -27.75
N GLU A 117 1.33 -11.77 -27.14
CA GLU A 117 0.11 -12.48 -26.70
C GLU A 117 -0.61 -11.77 -25.56
N LEU A 118 0.13 -11.19 -24.60
CA LEU A 118 -0.45 -10.38 -23.53
C LEU A 118 -1.22 -9.18 -24.10
N PHE A 119 -0.62 -8.47 -25.06
CA PHE A 119 -1.30 -7.35 -25.73
C PHE A 119 -2.51 -7.83 -26.54
N ALA A 120 -2.39 -8.94 -27.27
CA ALA A 120 -3.52 -9.53 -28.01
C ALA A 120 -4.67 -9.95 -27.08
N ALA A 121 -4.36 -10.35 -25.84
CA ALA A 121 -5.33 -10.72 -24.82
C ALA A 121 -5.91 -9.52 -24.03
N GLY A 122 -5.49 -8.28 -24.35
CA GLY A 122 -6.06 -7.05 -23.79
C GLY A 122 -5.26 -6.40 -22.65
N THR A 123 -4.06 -6.87 -22.35
CA THR A 123 -3.14 -6.15 -21.44
C THR A 123 -2.85 -4.76 -22.00
N ARG A 124 -2.89 -3.72 -21.17
CA ARG A 124 -2.69 -2.33 -21.60
C ARG A 124 -1.23 -1.88 -21.45
N TYR A 125 -0.61 -2.33 -20.36
CA TYR A 125 0.77 -2.01 -20.00
C TYR A 125 1.54 -3.30 -19.69
N ILE A 126 2.74 -3.42 -20.24
CA ILE A 126 3.69 -4.47 -19.86
C ILE A 126 4.99 -3.81 -19.42
N TRP A 127 5.45 -4.11 -18.22
CA TRP A 127 6.74 -3.64 -17.71
C TRP A 127 7.71 -4.80 -17.66
N VAL A 128 8.81 -4.71 -18.41
CA VAL A 128 9.90 -5.69 -18.33
C VAL A 128 11.01 -5.12 -17.47
N VAL A 129 11.20 -5.68 -16.28
CA VAL A 129 12.24 -5.28 -15.34
C VAL A 129 13.54 -6.00 -15.69
N ARG A 130 14.53 -5.27 -16.22
CA ARG A 130 15.82 -5.81 -16.67
C ARG A 130 16.82 -5.81 -15.51
N LEU A 131 17.01 -6.99 -14.89
CA LEU A 131 17.87 -7.16 -13.71
C LEU A 131 19.34 -7.43 -14.04
N ALA A 132 19.61 -8.03 -15.20
CA ALA A 132 20.94 -8.46 -15.63
C ALA A 132 21.81 -7.32 -16.18
N LYS A 133 21.19 -6.33 -16.81
CA LYS A 133 21.88 -5.20 -17.42
C LYS A 133 22.21 -4.16 -16.34
N THR A 134 23.40 -3.57 -16.44
CA THR A 134 23.81 -2.43 -15.61
C THR A 134 23.97 -1.20 -16.50
N PRO A 135 23.27 -0.09 -16.21
CA PRO A 135 22.31 0.08 -15.12
C PRO A 135 21.03 -0.75 -15.32
N ARG A 136 20.44 -1.21 -14.21
CA ARG A 136 19.10 -1.81 -14.22
C ARG A 136 18.10 -0.78 -14.70
N HIS A 137 17.07 -1.25 -15.39
CA HIS A 137 16.04 -0.40 -15.98
C HIS A 137 14.75 -1.19 -16.16
N VAL A 138 13.68 -0.47 -16.49
CA VAL A 138 12.40 -1.04 -16.88
C VAL A 138 12.08 -0.62 -18.30
N GLU A 139 11.76 -1.59 -19.14
CA GLU A 139 11.17 -1.35 -20.45
C GLU A 139 9.65 -1.26 -20.28
N VAL A 140 9.09 -0.11 -20.63
CA VAL A 140 7.66 0.16 -20.57
C VAL A 140 7.08 0.01 -21.97
N HIS A 141 6.27 -1.04 -22.14
CA HIS A 141 5.54 -1.32 -23.36
C HIS A 141 4.07 -0.95 -23.18
N GLU A 142 3.52 -0.22 -24.14
CA GLU A 142 2.12 0.21 -24.16
C GLU A 142 1.57 0.03 -25.57
N VAL A 143 0.31 -0.41 -25.68
CA VAL A 143 -0.34 -0.66 -26.97
C VAL A 143 -0.26 0.57 -27.87
N GLY A 144 0.27 0.38 -29.08
CA GLY A 144 0.37 1.43 -30.10
C GLY A 144 1.43 2.50 -29.85
N LYS A 145 2.29 2.34 -28.83
CA LYS A 145 3.40 3.26 -28.54
C LYS A 145 4.75 2.58 -28.69
N ALA A 146 5.77 3.38 -29.02
CA ALA A 146 7.15 2.92 -28.95
C ALA A 146 7.53 2.58 -27.50
N MET A 147 8.31 1.52 -27.33
CA MET A 147 8.85 1.12 -26.03
C MET A 147 9.66 2.26 -25.42
N ARG A 148 9.45 2.52 -24.14
CA ARG A 148 10.20 3.52 -23.36
C ARG A 148 11.10 2.81 -22.35
N LEU A 149 12.34 3.26 -22.24
CA LEU A 149 13.30 2.74 -21.29
C LEU A 149 13.45 3.73 -20.13
N LEU A 150 13.18 3.29 -18.91
CA LEU A 150 13.27 4.10 -17.69
C LEU A 150 14.29 3.55 -16.71
N HIS A 151 15.05 4.44 -16.09
CA HIS A 151 16.12 4.16 -15.15
C HIS A 151 15.77 4.60 -13.72
N ALA A 152 16.62 4.22 -12.76
CA ALA A 152 16.49 4.67 -11.37
C ALA A 152 16.42 6.20 -11.28
N GLY A 153 15.54 6.71 -10.42
CA GLY A 153 15.20 8.14 -10.31
C GLY A 153 14.08 8.59 -11.25
N GLU A 154 13.67 7.77 -12.21
CA GLU A 154 12.47 7.99 -13.03
C GLU A 154 11.26 7.26 -12.42
N GLN A 155 10.06 7.58 -12.93
CA GLN A 155 8.80 7.05 -12.40
C GLN A 155 8.00 6.29 -13.47
N LEU A 156 7.59 5.09 -13.11
CA LEU A 156 6.67 4.25 -13.85
C LEU A 156 5.22 4.72 -13.61
N THR A 157 4.42 4.74 -14.66
CA THR A 157 3.01 5.12 -14.61
C THR A 157 2.18 4.18 -15.46
N ALA A 158 0.96 3.89 -15.00
CA ALA A 158 -0.05 3.14 -15.73
C ALA A 158 -1.43 3.79 -15.50
N PRO A 159 -1.73 4.91 -16.19
CA PRO A 159 -2.98 5.66 -15.98
C PRO A 159 -4.24 4.80 -16.13
N GLY A 160 -5.16 4.92 -15.18
CA GLY A 160 -6.37 4.10 -15.12
C GLY A 160 -6.10 2.64 -14.73
N VAL A 161 -4.95 2.36 -14.11
CA VAL A 161 -4.63 1.10 -13.42
C VAL A 161 -4.01 1.39 -12.06
N LEU A 162 -3.02 2.30 -12.04
CA LEU A 162 -2.37 2.76 -10.82
C LEU A 162 -2.72 4.22 -10.56
N ARG A 163 -2.94 4.56 -9.29
CA ARG A 163 -3.08 5.95 -8.84
C ARG A 163 -1.74 6.64 -8.74
N ASN A 164 -0.78 5.96 -8.11
CA ASN A 164 0.47 6.56 -7.72
C ASN A 164 1.59 6.15 -8.69
N PRO A 165 2.43 7.10 -9.14
CA PRO A 165 3.64 6.75 -9.89
C PRO A 165 4.60 5.91 -9.04
N VAL A 166 5.23 4.90 -9.64
CA VAL A 166 6.14 3.97 -8.96
C VAL A 166 7.58 4.33 -9.30
N PRO A 167 8.45 4.66 -8.32
CA PRO A 167 9.87 4.82 -8.59
C PRO A 167 10.45 3.57 -9.24
N VAL A 168 11.22 3.71 -10.31
CA VAL A 168 11.73 2.58 -11.09
C VAL A 168 12.50 1.58 -10.21
N GLU A 169 13.33 2.08 -9.30
CA GLU A 169 14.11 1.26 -8.37
C GLU A 169 13.25 0.47 -7.38
N ALA A 170 12.01 0.87 -7.10
CA ALA A 170 11.10 0.13 -6.22
C ALA A 170 10.75 -1.26 -6.77
N MET A 171 11.02 -1.52 -8.06
CA MET A 171 10.86 -2.83 -8.66
C MET A 171 11.95 -3.85 -8.25
N TRP A 172 13.02 -3.43 -7.57
CA TRP A 172 14.09 -4.34 -7.08
C TRP A 172 14.77 -3.92 -5.79
N ASP A 173 14.71 -2.64 -5.41
CA ASP A 173 15.28 -2.08 -4.19
C ASP A 173 14.24 -2.09 -3.06
N ARG A 174 14.63 -2.62 -1.91
CA ARG A 174 13.73 -2.84 -0.79
C ARG A 174 13.32 -1.54 -0.11
N ASP A 175 14.22 -0.56 -0.02
CA ASP A 175 13.95 0.69 0.69
C ASP A 175 13.05 1.59 -0.15
N ALA A 176 13.30 1.65 -1.46
CA ALA A 176 12.38 2.29 -2.40
C ALA A 176 11.01 1.62 -2.41
N ALA A 177 10.94 0.28 -2.41
CA ALA A 177 9.69 -0.45 -2.32
C ALA A 177 8.94 -0.19 -1.00
N ASN A 178 9.66 -0.12 0.13
CA ASN A 178 9.08 0.23 1.43
C ASN A 178 8.49 1.64 1.43
N ALA A 179 9.21 2.62 0.89
CA ALA A 179 8.74 3.99 0.80
C ALA A 179 7.48 4.11 -0.07
N ALA A 180 7.47 3.47 -1.26
CA ALA A 180 6.32 3.46 -2.15
C ALA A 180 5.11 2.74 -1.52
N THR A 181 5.33 1.60 -0.85
CA THR A 181 4.30 0.86 -0.14
C THR A 181 3.70 1.68 1.00
N LEU A 182 4.53 2.33 1.83
CA LEU A 182 4.05 3.19 2.93
C LEU A 182 3.20 4.34 2.39
N ARG A 183 3.66 5.01 1.33
CA ARG A 183 2.88 6.07 0.66
C ARG A 183 1.53 5.53 0.22
N ASN A 184 1.49 4.38 -0.44
CA ASN A 184 0.26 3.76 -0.92
C ASN A 184 -0.72 3.43 0.23
N LEU A 185 -0.23 2.87 1.33
CA LEU A 185 -1.07 2.55 2.50
C LEU A 185 -1.63 3.81 3.17
N LEU A 186 -0.82 4.85 3.39
CA LEU A 186 -1.29 6.13 3.92
C LEU A 186 -2.40 6.73 3.06
N ASN A 187 -2.18 6.67 1.75
CA ASN A 187 -3.09 7.14 0.72
C ASN A 187 -4.44 6.40 0.68
N ARG A 188 -4.50 5.15 1.14
CA ARG A 188 -5.74 4.39 1.32
C ARG A 188 -6.48 4.79 2.58
N GLU A 189 -5.75 5.17 3.61
CA GLU A 189 -6.29 5.74 4.86
C GLU A 189 -6.64 7.24 4.74
N GLY A 190 -6.53 7.82 3.54
CA GLY A 190 -6.88 9.23 3.28
C GLY A 190 -5.75 10.23 3.58
N TYR A 191 -4.55 9.76 3.92
CA TYR A 191 -3.40 10.62 4.20
C TYR A 191 -2.47 10.74 2.98
N GLU A 192 -2.06 11.97 2.66
CA GLU A 192 -1.08 12.23 1.61
C GLU A 192 0.31 11.69 1.98
N SER A 193 0.71 11.84 3.25
CA SER A 193 2.04 11.47 3.74
C SER A 193 2.07 11.24 5.25
N LEU A 194 3.16 10.67 5.75
CA LEU A 194 3.40 10.54 7.18
C LEU A 194 3.55 11.91 7.87
N ALA A 195 4.00 12.93 7.13
CA ALA A 195 4.06 14.29 7.65
C ALA A 195 2.65 14.85 7.89
N ALA A 196 1.68 14.56 7.01
CA ALA A 196 0.28 14.96 7.20
C ALA A 196 -0.31 14.33 8.48
N VAL A 197 -0.08 13.03 8.71
CA VAL A 197 -0.52 12.34 9.94
C VAL A 197 0.08 12.99 11.19
N ARG A 198 1.38 13.33 11.14
CA ARG A 198 2.09 13.95 12.26
C ARG A 198 1.61 15.36 12.54
N GLU A 199 1.29 16.13 11.50
CA GLU A 199 0.78 17.50 11.66
C GLU A 199 -0.61 17.48 12.32
N GLU A 200 -1.54 16.66 11.83
CA GLU A 200 -2.86 16.52 12.45
C GLU A 200 -2.75 16.10 13.91
N SER A 201 -1.89 15.11 14.20
CA SER A 201 -1.65 14.65 15.58
C SER A 201 -1.07 15.78 16.47
N ARG A 202 -0.22 16.65 15.90
CA ARG A 202 0.35 17.78 16.60
C ARG A 202 -0.70 18.84 16.91
N GLU A 203 -1.55 19.17 15.93
CA GLU A 203 -2.65 20.13 16.09
C GLU A 203 -3.62 19.67 17.20
N GLN A 204 -4.07 18.42 17.15
CA GLN A 204 -4.92 17.84 18.20
C GLN A 204 -4.24 17.86 19.57
N GLY A 205 -2.93 17.60 19.63
CA GLY A 205 -2.16 17.65 20.87
C GLY A 205 -2.04 19.06 21.45
N ILE A 206 -1.89 20.07 20.60
CA ILE A 206 -1.86 21.49 21.00
C ILE A 206 -3.23 21.90 21.53
N GLU A 207 -4.31 21.58 20.82
CA GLU A 207 -5.69 21.90 21.23
C GLU A 207 -6.02 21.30 22.59
N GLN A 208 -5.80 19.99 22.77
CA GLN A 208 -5.98 19.32 24.06
C GLN A 208 -5.09 19.91 25.16
N GLY A 209 -3.87 20.33 24.80
CA GLY A 209 -2.95 20.99 25.72
C GLY A 209 -3.47 22.34 26.22
N ILE A 210 -4.03 23.15 25.32
CA ILE A 210 -4.66 24.44 25.63
C ILE A 210 -5.88 24.23 26.52
N GLU A 211 -6.81 23.35 26.15
CA GLU A 211 -8.01 23.08 26.95
C GLU A 211 -7.67 22.62 28.38
N ARG A 212 -6.73 21.69 28.51
CA ARG A 212 -6.25 21.22 29.82
C ARG A 212 -5.54 22.33 30.59
N GLY A 213 -4.77 23.18 29.91
CA GLY A 213 -4.09 24.33 30.49
C GLY A 213 -5.08 25.36 31.04
N GLU A 214 -6.13 25.67 30.27
CA GLU A 214 -7.20 26.58 30.70
C GLU A 214 -7.95 26.05 31.91
N ALA A 215 -8.39 24.78 31.89
CA ALA A 215 -9.07 24.16 33.02
C ALA A 215 -8.19 24.20 34.28
N ARG A 216 -6.91 23.79 34.17
CA ARG A 216 -5.96 23.84 35.29
C ARG A 216 -5.74 25.26 35.80
N GLY A 217 -5.60 26.24 34.89
CA GLY A 217 -5.43 27.64 35.26
C GLY A 217 -6.63 28.21 36.01
N VAL A 218 -7.86 27.91 35.56
CA VAL A 218 -9.08 28.34 36.25
C VAL A 218 -9.23 27.63 37.59
N ALA A 219 -8.93 26.33 37.67
CA ALA A 219 -8.95 25.56 38.90
C ALA A 219 -7.97 26.14 39.95
N GLN A 220 -6.74 26.46 39.53
CA GLN A 220 -5.76 27.11 40.40
C GLN A 220 -6.24 28.50 40.85
N SER A 221 -6.74 29.31 39.91
CA SER A 221 -7.27 30.65 40.21
C SER A 221 -8.44 30.61 41.21
N LEU A 222 -9.29 29.58 41.12
CA LEU A 222 -10.38 29.35 42.07
C LEU A 222 -9.85 29.06 43.48
N LEU A 223 -8.85 28.19 43.61
CA LEU A 223 -8.24 27.90 44.90
C LEU A 223 -7.56 29.13 45.50
N ASP A 224 -6.81 29.88 44.68
CA ASP A 224 -6.16 31.12 45.10
C ASP A 224 -7.19 32.17 45.55
N ALA A 225 -8.34 32.26 44.87
CA ALA A 225 -9.43 33.16 45.27
C ALA A 225 -10.07 32.76 46.61
N CYS A 226 -10.25 31.45 46.86
CA CYS A 226 -10.73 30.96 48.17
C CYS A 226 -9.73 31.28 49.28
N GLU A 227 -8.43 31.06 49.04
CA GLU A 227 -7.36 31.36 50.01
C GLU A 227 -7.30 32.86 50.31
N ALA A 228 -7.39 33.73 49.29
CA ALA A 228 -7.41 35.18 49.47
C ALA A 228 -8.60 35.70 50.29
N ARG A 229 -9.70 34.94 50.35
CA ARG A 229 -10.86 35.23 51.20
C ARG A 229 -10.72 34.69 52.62
N GLY A 230 -9.61 34.03 52.94
CA GLY A 230 -9.36 33.41 54.24
C GLY A 230 -10.12 32.08 54.43
N TRP A 231 -10.54 31.42 53.35
CA TRP A 231 -11.19 30.12 53.42
C TRP A 231 -10.15 29.00 53.26
N GLU A 232 -10.09 28.10 54.24
CA GLU A 232 -9.33 26.86 54.10
C GLU A 232 -10.12 25.85 53.26
N VAL A 233 -9.57 25.47 52.10
CA VAL A 233 -10.15 24.45 51.22
C VAL A 233 -9.62 23.09 51.62
N GLU A 234 -10.51 22.19 52.02
CA GLU A 234 -10.13 20.83 52.42
C GLU A 234 -9.46 20.05 51.28
N ALA A 235 -8.57 19.11 51.61
CA ALA A 235 -7.81 18.34 50.62
C ALA A 235 -8.70 17.61 49.60
N ALA A 236 -9.87 17.10 50.04
CA ALA A 236 -10.84 16.45 49.16
C ALA A 236 -11.44 17.42 48.13
N GLN A 237 -11.84 18.62 48.55
CA GLN A 237 -12.37 19.66 47.67
C GLN A 237 -11.28 20.20 46.74
N ARG A 238 -10.05 20.37 47.23
CA ARG A 238 -8.89 20.76 46.42
C ARG A 238 -8.63 19.75 45.31
N SER A 239 -8.65 18.46 45.64
CA SER A 239 -8.50 17.38 44.66
C SER A 239 -9.65 17.37 43.64
N MET A 240 -10.89 17.59 44.08
CA MET A 240 -12.05 17.72 43.20
C MET A 240 -11.90 18.88 42.20
N VAL A 241 -11.47 20.05 42.65
CA VAL A 241 -11.25 21.22 41.79
C VAL A 241 -10.12 20.98 40.79
N LEU A 242 -8.97 20.45 41.23
CA LEU A 242 -7.81 20.23 40.36
C LEU A 242 -8.00 19.09 39.34
N SER A 243 -8.93 18.16 39.60
CA SER A 243 -9.30 17.08 38.69
C SER A 243 -10.47 17.42 37.78
N CYS A 244 -11.18 18.52 38.02
CA CYS A 244 -12.28 18.97 37.17
C CYS A 244 -11.74 19.49 35.84
N SER A 245 -12.24 18.94 34.73
CA SER A 245 -11.96 19.41 33.37
C SER A 245 -13.12 20.23 32.77
N ASP A 246 -14.26 20.34 33.46
CA ASP A 246 -15.39 21.15 33.01
C ASP A 246 -15.09 22.63 33.28
N LEU A 247 -14.67 23.33 32.23
CA LEU A 247 -14.33 24.75 32.29
C LEU A 247 -15.54 25.63 32.69
N THR A 248 -16.75 25.22 32.34
CA THR A 248 -17.99 25.96 32.70
C THR A 248 -18.28 25.83 34.18
N GLN A 249 -18.13 24.63 34.73
CA GLN A 249 -18.25 24.38 36.17
C GLN A 249 -17.18 25.14 36.95
N LEU A 250 -15.91 25.03 36.54
CA LEU A 250 -14.80 25.75 37.15
C LEU A 250 -14.99 27.27 37.14
N ARG A 251 -15.42 27.85 36.01
CA ARG A 251 -15.72 29.30 35.92
C ARG A 251 -16.92 29.71 36.78
N THR A 252 -17.88 28.81 36.98
CA THR A 252 -19.03 29.06 37.85
C THR A 252 -18.60 29.07 39.32
N TRP A 253 -17.82 28.08 39.73
CA TRP A 253 -17.21 28.07 41.06
C TRP A 253 -16.29 29.27 41.28
N LEU A 254 -15.45 29.65 40.31
CA LEU A 254 -14.59 30.83 40.42
C LEU A 254 -15.40 32.11 40.66
N ARG A 255 -16.48 32.33 39.88
CA ARG A 255 -17.37 33.50 40.09
C ARG A 255 -18.00 33.49 41.49
N ARG A 256 -18.48 32.33 41.93
CA ARG A 256 -19.07 32.18 43.28
C ARG A 256 -18.02 32.38 44.37
N ALA A 257 -16.78 31.94 44.17
CA ALA A 257 -15.70 32.16 45.13
C ALA A 257 -15.50 33.65 45.40
N VAL A 258 -15.61 34.50 44.37
CA VAL A 258 -15.47 35.95 44.53
C VAL A 258 -16.66 36.59 45.28
N THR A 259 -17.90 36.12 45.08
CA THR A 259 -19.11 36.82 45.57
C THR A 259 -19.82 36.16 46.75
N ALA A 260 -19.63 34.86 47.00
CA ALA A 260 -20.40 34.11 47.99
C ALA A 260 -20.00 34.46 49.43
N GLY A 261 -20.94 34.29 50.36
CA GLY A 261 -20.70 34.53 51.79
C GLY A 261 -19.94 33.42 52.52
N SER A 262 -19.82 32.23 51.93
CA SER A 262 -19.16 31.08 52.53
C SER A 262 -18.58 30.12 51.48
N LEU A 263 -17.61 29.29 51.90
CA LEU A 263 -16.98 28.29 51.04
C LEU A 263 -17.97 27.23 50.54
N ALA A 264 -18.91 26.79 51.39
CA ALA A 264 -19.91 25.79 51.02
C ALA A 264 -20.81 26.26 49.86
N ALA A 265 -21.12 27.56 49.78
CA ALA A 265 -21.93 28.15 48.72
C ALA A 265 -21.21 28.18 47.35
N VAL A 266 -19.87 28.07 47.34
CA VAL A 266 -19.08 28.03 46.10
C VAL A 266 -19.35 26.75 45.33
N PHE A 267 -19.26 25.61 46.02
CA PHE A 267 -19.29 24.27 45.43
C PHE A 267 -20.68 23.62 45.37
N VAL A 268 -21.75 24.40 45.58
CA VAL A 268 -23.12 23.93 45.33
C VAL A 268 -23.22 23.47 43.86
N PRO A 269 -24.01 22.43 43.54
CA PRO A 269 -24.27 22.03 42.17
C PRO A 269 -24.72 23.18 41.25
#